data_AF-A0A9W6HXP6-F1
#
_entry.id   AF-A0A9W6HXP6-F1
#
_cell.length_a   1.000
_cell.length_b   1.000
_cell.length_c   1.000
_cell.angle_alpha   90.00
_cell.angle_beta   90.00
_cell.angle_gamma   90.00
#
_symmetry.space_group_name_H-M   'P 1'
#
loop_
_entity.id
_entity.type
_entity.pdbx_description
1 polymer ?
#
loop_
_entity_poly.entity_id
_entity_poly.type
_entity_poly.pdbx_seq_one_letter_code
_entity_poly.pdbx_strand_id
1 'polypeptide(L)'
;MPEQVPVRSVRTGGTDYIEVPTPEEQQVAALRREHAGYLTRGLGDRAEQVAAELRRLGADVEEGQEQRETPRVPEPENTADSRPLQRTARRGRRE
;
A
#
# COMPACT_ATOMS: atom_id res chain seq x y z
N MET A 1 15.24 -3.87 10.63
CA MET A 1 13.89 -3.65 11.17
C MET A 1 13.31 -2.45 10.44
N PRO A 2 12.16 -2.59 9.76
CA PRO A 2 11.51 -1.49 9.06
C PRO A 2 11.11 -0.38 10.04
N GLU A 3 11.20 0.87 9.57
CA GLU A 3 10.83 2.05 10.38
C GLU A 3 9.31 2.23 10.33
N GLN A 4 8.67 2.45 11.48
CA GLN A 4 7.24 2.79 11.52
C GLN A 4 7.06 4.30 11.57
N VAL A 5 6.37 4.86 10.57
CA VAL A 5 6.15 6.30 10.45
C VAL A 5 4.67 6.62 10.70
N PRO A 6 4.35 7.58 11.59
CA PRO A 6 2.98 8.02 11.79
C PRO A 6 2.49 8.80 10.56
N VAL A 7 1.32 8.45 10.06
CA VAL A 7 0.64 9.10 8.95
C VAL A 7 -0.71 9.59 9.42
N ARG A 8 -1.05 10.83 9.06
CA ARG A 8 -2.34 11.41 9.43
C ARG A 8 -3.38 11.12 8.35
N SER A 9 -4.44 10.41 8.72
CA SER A 9 -5.57 10.19 7.82
C SER A 9 -6.26 11.52 7.51
N VAL A 10 -6.33 11.86 6.22
CA VAL A 10 -6.99 13.07 5.74
C VAL A 10 -8.50 13.01 5.98
N ARG A 11 -9.09 11.80 5.97
CA ARG A 11 -10.54 11.61 6.07
C ARG A 11 -11.05 11.59 7.51
N THR A 12 -10.31 10.96 8.42
CA THR A 12 -10.75 10.76 9.81
C THR A 12 -10.00 11.63 10.81
N GLY A 13 -8.88 12.24 10.40
CA GLY A 13 -8.01 13.02 11.27
C GLY A 13 -7.18 12.19 12.25
N GLY A 14 -7.34 10.85 12.25
CA GLY A 14 -6.60 9.91 13.08
C GLY A 14 -5.15 9.71 12.62
N THR A 15 -4.32 9.18 13.51
CA THR A 15 -2.93 8.82 13.23
C THR A 15 -2.85 7.30 13.05
N ASP A 16 -2.43 6.89 11.86
CA ASP A 16 -2.11 5.51 11.52
C ASP A 16 -0.58 5.35 11.48
N TYR A 17 -0.08 4.13 11.51
CA TYR A 17 1.36 3.83 11.35
C TYR A 17 1.54 2.96 10.12
N ILE A 18 2.51 3.32 9.29
CA ILE A 18 2.91 2.51 8.15
C ILE A 18 4.35 2.05 8.34
N GLU A 19 4.62 0.83 7.90
CA GLU A 19 5.98 0.32 7.79
C GLU A 19 6.63 0.87 6.53
N VAL A 20 7.78 1.51 6.71
CA VAL A 20 8.63 1.95 5.62
C VAL A 20 9.59 0.82 5.29
N PRO A 21 9.58 0.32 4.04
CA PRO A 21 10.49 -0.74 3.64
C PRO A 21 11.94 -0.31 3.82
N THR A 22 12.76 -1.22 4.35
CA THR A 22 14.20 -1.04 4.47
C THR A 22 14.84 -0.81 3.10
N PRO A 23 16.05 -0.21 3.04
CA PRO A 23 16.76 -0.02 1.77
C PRO A 23 16.95 -1.33 0.98
N GLU A 24 17.18 -2.43 1.67
CA GLU A 24 17.33 -3.77 1.08
C GLU A 24 16.02 -4.25 0.46
N GLU A 25 14.88 -4.11 1.15
CA GLU A 25 13.56 -4.45 0.62
C GLU A 25 13.18 -3.59 -0.58
N GLN A 26 13.54 -2.30 -0.56
CA GLN A 26 13.35 -1.40 -1.70
C GLN A 26 14.18 -1.83 -2.91
N GLN A 27 15.43 -2.25 -2.69
CA GLN A 27 16.31 -2.76 -3.73
C GLN A 27 15.75 -4.04 -4.36
N VAL A 28 15.33 -5.01 -3.54
CA VAL A 28 14.70 -6.25 -4.02
C VAL A 28 13.44 -5.94 -4.83
N ALA A 29 12.60 -5.03 -4.36
CA ALA A 29 11.39 -4.61 -5.08
C ALA A 29 11.70 -3.94 -6.43
N ALA A 30 12.76 -3.13 -6.49
CA ALA A 30 13.22 -2.51 -7.74
C ALA A 30 13.71 -3.56 -8.74
N LEU A 31 14.54 -4.51 -8.30
CA LEU A 31 15.06 -5.60 -9.12
C LEU A 31 13.94 -6.51 -9.65
N ARG A 32 12.92 -6.82 -8.83
CA ARG A 32 11.74 -7.57 -9.30
C ARG A 32 10.99 -6.86 -10.43
N ARG A 33 10.82 -5.53 -10.33
CA ARG A 33 10.19 -4.73 -11.39
C ARG A 33 11.04 -4.69 -12.65
N GLU A 34 12.35 -4.57 -12.51
CA GLU A 34 13.30 -4.59 -13.62
C GLU A 34 13.27 -5.93 -14.35
N HIS A 35 13.32 -7.04 -13.60
CA HIS A 35 13.18 -8.40 -14.12
C HIS A 35 11.92 -8.56 -14.97
N ALA A 36 10.75 -8.22 -14.41
CA ALA A 36 9.47 -8.28 -15.12
C ALA A 36 9.45 -7.39 -16.38
N GLY A 37 10.09 -6.22 -16.30
CA GLY A 37 10.25 -5.32 -17.44
C GLY A 37 11.13 -5.90 -18.55
N TYR A 38 12.16 -6.68 -18.21
CA TYR A 38 12.99 -7.36 -19.20
C TYR A 38 12.27 -8.54 -19.85
N LEU A 39 11.56 -9.36 -19.06
CA LEU A 39 10.74 -10.45 -19.60
C LEU A 39 9.69 -9.93 -20.58
N THR A 40 8.97 -8.87 -20.23
CA THR A 40 7.96 -8.25 -21.11
C THR A 40 8.53 -7.77 -22.45
N ARG A 41 9.81 -7.38 -22.48
CA ARG A 41 10.50 -6.90 -23.68
C ARG A 41 11.27 -7.99 -24.43
N GLY A 42 11.23 -9.24 -23.96
CA GLY A 42 11.98 -10.36 -24.54
C GLY A 42 13.49 -10.30 -24.31
N LEU A 43 13.96 -9.53 -23.32
CA LEU A 43 15.38 -9.37 -23.01
C LEU A 43 15.85 -10.44 -22.01
N GLY A 44 15.83 -11.70 -22.44
CA GLY A 44 16.12 -12.87 -21.60
C GLY A 44 17.44 -12.80 -20.84
N ASP A 45 18.55 -12.52 -21.54
CA ASP A 45 19.88 -12.44 -20.90
C ASP A 45 19.95 -11.39 -19.78
N ARG A 46 19.21 -10.28 -19.94
CA ARG A 46 19.14 -9.22 -18.92
C ARG A 46 18.24 -9.64 -17.76
N ALA A 47 17.12 -10.31 -18.04
CA ALA A 47 16.30 -10.90 -17.00
C ALA A 47 17.10 -11.93 -16.17
N GLU A 48 17.88 -12.80 -16.81
CA GLU A 48 18.71 -13.78 -16.11
C GLU A 48 19.78 -13.13 -15.21
N GLN A 49 20.39 -12.03 -15.66
CA GLN A 49 21.33 -11.24 -14.85
C GLN A 49 20.65 -10.72 -13.58
N VAL A 50 19.45 -10.15 -13.71
CA VAL A 50 18.68 -9.63 -12.57
C VAL A 50 18.21 -10.76 -11.64
N ALA A 51 17.79 -11.90 -12.19
CA ALA A 51 17.43 -13.09 -11.42
C ALA A 51 18.63 -13.67 -10.64
N ALA A 52 19.84 -13.61 -11.20
CA ALA A 52 21.05 -13.99 -10.47
C ALA A 52 21.33 -13.03 -9.30
N GLU A 53 21.11 -11.72 -9.50
CA GLU A 53 21.29 -10.72 -8.45
C GLU A 53 20.26 -10.88 -7.32
N LEU A 54 18.98 -11.11 -7.66
CA LEU A 54 17.93 -11.43 -6.68
C LEU A 54 18.31 -12.65 -5.83
N ARG A 55 18.81 -13.73 -6.45
CA ARG A 55 19.30 -14.91 -5.72
C ARG A 55 20.50 -14.62 -4.82
N ARG A 56 21.41 -13.72 -5.23
CA ARG A 56 22.55 -13.30 -4.39
C ARG A 56 22.08 -12.56 -3.13
N LEU A 57 21.01 -11.80 -3.24
CA LEU A 57 20.37 -11.10 -2.11
C LEU A 57 19.47 -12.04 -1.28
N GLY A 58 19.40 -13.33 -1.61
CA GLY A 58 18.52 -14.29 -0.95
C GLY A 58 17.03 -14.06 -1.22
N ALA A 59 16.70 -13.30 -2.27
CA ALA A 59 15.34 -13.02 -2.68
C ALA A 59 14.94 -13.92 -3.86
N ASP A 60 13.81 -14.60 -3.73
CA ASP A 60 13.26 -15.37 -4.84
C ASP A 60 12.62 -14.44 -5.89
N VAL A 61 12.72 -14.89 -7.14
CA VAL A 61 12.04 -14.31 -8.30
C VAL A 61 10.57 -14.74 -8.25
N GLU A 62 9.85 -14.30 -7.23
CA GLU A 62 8.42 -14.51 -7.12
C GLU A 62 7.75 -13.74 -8.27
N GLU A 63 7.29 -14.46 -9.29
CA GLU A 63 6.41 -13.95 -10.34
C GLU A 63 5.02 -13.70 -9.75
N GLY A 64 4.91 -12.55 -9.10
CA GLY A 64 3.63 -11.99 -8.73
C GLY A 64 3.15 -12.38 -7.34
N GLN A 65 2.42 -11.41 -6.79
CA GLN A 65 1.70 -11.41 -5.53
C GLN A 65 2.53 -10.93 -4.32
N GLU A 66 1.90 -10.02 -3.58
CA GLU A 66 2.29 -9.50 -2.26
C GLU A 66 3.44 -8.47 -2.33
N GLN A 67 3.23 -7.17 -2.10
CA GLN A 67 2.51 -6.55 -1.00
C GLN A 67 1.81 -5.26 -1.48
N ARG A 68 0.51 -5.38 -1.77
CA ARG A 68 -0.43 -4.32 -1.36
C ARG A 68 -0.99 -4.77 -0.02
N GLU A 69 -0.18 -4.79 1.02
CA GLU A 69 -0.73 -4.67 2.36
C GLU A 69 -1.19 -3.22 2.50
N THR A 70 -2.39 -2.94 1.98
CA THR A 70 -3.21 -1.88 2.57
C THR A 70 -3.27 -2.19 4.06
N PRO A 71 -2.82 -1.28 4.93
CA PRO A 71 -2.92 -1.50 6.37
C PRO A 71 -4.35 -1.91 6.69
N ARG A 72 -4.51 -3.10 7.27
CA ARG A 72 -5.81 -3.59 7.71
C ARG A 72 -6.24 -2.68 8.87
N VAL A 73 -7.00 -1.64 8.54
CA VAL A 73 -7.65 -0.77 9.52
C VAL A 73 -8.47 -1.69 10.42
N PRO A 74 -8.19 -1.78 11.74
CA PRO A 74 -9.08 -2.51 12.63
C PRO A 74 -10.45 -1.85 12.56
N GLU A 75 -11.50 -2.64 12.33
CA GLU A 75 -12.87 -2.13 12.34
C GLU A 75 -13.11 -1.43 13.68
N PRO A 76 -13.52 -0.15 13.69
CA PRO A 76 -13.84 0.52 14.93
C PRO A 76 -15.11 -0.13 15.49
N GLU A 77 -14.96 -0.94 16.54
CA GLU A 77 -16.03 -1.29 17.47
C GLU A 77 -16.49 -0.02 18.20
N ASN A 78 -17.25 0.83 17.53
CA ASN A 78 -18.02 1.88 18.16
C ASN A 78 -19.50 1.61 17.93
N THR A 79 -20.06 0.85 18.86
CA THR A 79 -21.49 0.77 19.16
C THR A 79 -21.95 2.13 19.67
N ALA A 80 -22.07 3.12 18.78
CA ALA A 80 -22.70 4.39 19.08
C ALA A 80 -24.19 4.30 18.73
N ASP A 81 -24.94 3.89 19.75
CA ASP A 81 -26.37 3.96 19.86
C ASP A 81 -26.92 5.38 19.59
N SER A 82 -28.11 5.43 18.96
CA SER A 82 -29.12 6.49 19.08
C SER A 82 -28.93 7.88 18.42
N ARG A 83 -29.54 8.04 17.23
CA ARG A 83 -30.79 8.81 16.94
C ARG A 83 -30.74 9.61 15.62
N PRO A 84 -31.72 9.44 14.71
CA PRO A 84 -31.91 10.37 13.59
C PRO A 84 -32.54 11.67 14.11
N LEU A 85 -31.81 12.79 14.01
CA LEU A 85 -32.40 14.13 14.13
C LEU A 85 -33.29 14.38 12.91
N GLN A 86 -34.58 14.09 13.07
CA GLN A 86 -35.61 14.58 12.16
C GLN A 86 -35.81 16.09 12.33
N ARG A 87 -36.16 16.73 11.19
CA ARG A 87 -36.92 17.99 11.06
C ARG A 87 -36.12 19.27 11.35
N THR A 88 -36.23 20.35 10.57
CA THR A 88 -37.42 20.91 9.90
C THR A 88 -37.10 21.67 8.61
N ALA A 89 -38.04 21.63 7.67
CA ALA A 89 -38.11 22.47 6.47
C ALA A 89 -38.13 23.97 6.79
N ARG A 90 -37.46 24.78 5.96
CA ARG A 90 -37.85 26.19 5.77
C ARG A 90 -37.77 26.61 4.30
N ARG A 91 -38.97 26.80 3.76
CA ARG A 91 -39.36 27.54 2.56
C ARG A 91 -38.76 28.96 2.54
N GLY A 92 -38.34 29.42 1.37
CA GLY A 92 -38.10 30.85 1.06
C GLY A 92 -37.67 30.97 -0.41
N ARG A 93 -38.60 30.96 -1.37
CA ARG A 93 -39.26 32.15 -1.96
C ARG A 93 -38.21 33.15 -2.49
N ARG A 94 -37.88 33.04 -3.79
CA ARG A 94 -37.28 34.12 -4.58
C ARG A 94 -38.37 34.66 -5.49
N GLU A 95 -38.72 35.93 -5.28
CA GLU A 95 -39.20 36.81 -6.34
C GLU A 95 -38.00 37.35 -7.12
#